data_AF-A0A552WK22-F1
#
_entry.id   AF-A0A552WK22-F1
#
_cell.length_a   1.000
_cell.length_b   1.000
_cell.length_c   1.000
_cell.angle_alpha   90.00
_cell.angle_beta   90.00
_cell.angle_gamma   90.00
#
_symmetry.space_group_name_H-M   'P 1'
#
loop_
_entity.id
_entity.type
_entity.pdbx_description
1 polymer ?
#
loop_
_entity_poly.entity_id
_entity_poly.type
_entity_poly.pdbx_seq_one_letter_code
_entity_poly.pdbx_strand_id
1 'polypeptide(L)' 'MSRLVDVALPTVLAATATTVAAAVLEHRPPGGRRRWERTNFAGRTVSLLGGAAAGVGAVAGPVLAAATAPPGATRAAH' A
#
# COMPACT_ATOMS: atom_id res chain seq x y z
N MET A 1 -22.73 15.29 -3.00
CA MET A 1 -22.19 13.97 -3.38
C MET A 1 -22.05 13.15 -2.10
N SER A 2 -22.48 11.90 -2.09
CA SER A 2 -22.55 11.08 -0.88
C SER A 2 -21.15 10.76 -0.37
N ARG A 3 -20.88 10.89 0.94
CA ARG A 3 -19.56 10.61 1.57
C ARG A 3 -18.99 9.22 1.20
N LEU A 4 -19.85 8.30 0.80
CA LEU A 4 -19.47 6.97 0.29
C LEU A 4 -18.68 7.04 -1.01
N VAL A 5 -19.02 7.95 -1.93
CA VAL A 5 -18.31 8.12 -3.22
C VAL A 5 -16.92 8.72 -2.99
N ASP A 6 -16.81 9.66 -2.04
CA ASP A 6 -15.54 10.32 -1.70
C ASP A 6 -14.50 9.35 -1.11
N VAL A 7 -14.96 8.31 -0.40
CA VAL A 7 -14.08 7.28 0.19
C VAL A 7 -13.89 6.09 -0.76
N ALA A 8 -14.85 5.81 -1.65
CA ALA A 8 -14.77 4.66 -2.55
C ALA A 8 -13.55 4.75 -3.50
N LEU A 9 -13.34 5.91 -4.13
CA LEU A 9 -12.22 6.09 -5.06
C LEU A 9 -10.84 5.85 -4.41
N PRO A 10 -10.46 6.53 -3.30
CA PRO A 10 -9.17 6.30 -2.66
C PRO A 10 -9.04 4.89 -2.10
N THR A 11 -10.15 4.26 -1.67
CA THR A 11 -10.15 2.87 -1.17
C THR A 11 -9.85 1.88 -2.29
N VAL A 12 -10.50 2.03 -3.45
CA VAL A 12 -10.23 1.20 -4.64
C VAL A 12 -8.79 1.40 -5.12
N LEU A 13 -8.28 2.63 -5.09
CA LEU A 13 -6.91 2.93 -5.48
C LEU A 13 -5.89 2.32 -4.51
N ALA A 14 -6.13 2.42 -3.20
CA ALA A 14 -5.27 1.80 -2.20
C ALA A 14 -5.29 0.26 -2.29
N ALA A 15 -6.47 -0.35 -2.52
CA ALA A 15 -6.61 -1.78 -2.69
C ALA A 15 -5.86 -2.28 -3.93
N THR A 16 -6.05 -1.62 -5.08
CA THR A 16 -5.36 -1.98 -6.33
C THR A 16 -3.85 -1.81 -6.20
N ALA A 17 -3.37 -0.72 -5.61
CA ALA A 17 -1.95 -0.50 -5.34
C ALA A 17 -1.37 -1.60 -4.43
N THR A 18 -2.09 -1.99 -3.38
CA THR A 18 -1.69 -3.08 -2.48
C THR A 18 -1.59 -4.42 -3.22
N THR A 19 -2.59 -4.77 -4.02
CA THR A 19 -2.62 -6.04 -4.77
C THR A 19 -1.49 -6.11 -5.80
N VAL A 20 -1.26 -5.03 -6.55
CA VAL A 20 -0.17 -4.97 -7.54
C VAL A 20 1.18 -5.05 -6.84
N ALA A 21 1.37 -4.30 -5.74
CA ALA A 21 2.61 -4.36 -4.97
C ALA A 21 2.87 -5.77 -4.42
N ALA A 22 1.85 -6.44 -3.88
CA ALA A 22 1.97 -7.82 -3.41
C ALA A 22 2.42 -8.77 -4.52
N ALA A 23 1.80 -8.70 -5.70
CA ALA A 23 2.17 -9.55 -6.83
C ALA A 23 3.62 -9.32 -7.30
N VAL A 24 4.04 -8.05 -7.41
CA VAL A 24 5.40 -7.70 -7.81
C VAL A 24 6.43 -8.16 -6.78
N LEU A 25 6.16 -7.91 -5.50
CA LEU A 25 7.07 -8.27 -4.41
C LEU A 25 7.20 -9.77 -4.22
N GLU A 26 6.11 -10.53 -4.37
CA GLU A 26 6.16 -12.00 -4.33
C GLU A 26 6.89 -12.57 -5.55
N HIS A 27 6.77 -11.94 -6.73
CA HIS A 27 7.50 -12.36 -7.92
C HIS A 27 9.01 -12.05 -7.82
N ARG A 28 9.38 -10.89 -7.29
CA ARG A 28 10.78 -10.45 -7.11
C ARG A 28 10.99 -9.83 -5.73
N PRO A 29 11.18 -10.67 -4.69
CA PRO A 29 11.38 -10.19 -3.34
C PRO A 29 12.72 -9.47 -3.23
N PRO A 30 12.73 -8.20 -2.79
CA PRO A 30 13.96 -7.42 -2.69
C PRO A 30 14.87 -8.03 -1.62
N GLY A 31 16.11 -8.36 -1.99
CA GLY A 31 17.05 -9.06 -1.11
C GLY A 31 16.74 -10.56 -0.91
N GLY A 32 15.88 -11.14 -1.75
CA GLY A 32 15.55 -12.57 -1.75
C GLY A 32 14.47 -12.97 -0.73
N ARG A 33 13.84 -14.13 -0.96
CA ARG A 33 12.69 -14.63 -0.16
C ARG A 33 13.01 -14.76 1.32
N ARG A 34 14.17 -15.32 1.66
CA ARG A 34 14.59 -15.61 3.05
C ARG A 34 14.61 -14.36 3.94
N ARG A 35 14.84 -13.16 3.37
CA ARG A 35 14.76 -11.89 4.12
C ARG A 35 13.36 -11.64 4.67
N TRP A 36 12.34 -12.04 3.93
CA TRP A 36 10.93 -11.75 4.15
C TRP A 36 10.14 -12.93 4.72
N GLU A 37 10.78 -14.05 5.03
CA GLU A 37 10.12 -15.20 5.64
C GLU A 37 10.41 -15.26 7.14
N ARG A 38 9.41 -15.65 7.93
CA ARG A 38 9.53 -15.92 9.37
C ARG A 38 8.75 -17.16 9.75
N THR A 39 9.26 -17.90 10.73
CA THR A 39 8.51 -19.01 11.34
C THR A 39 7.76 -18.46 12.55
N ASN A 40 6.44 -18.63 12.58
CA ASN A 40 5.64 -18.25 13.74
C ASN A 40 5.77 -19.28 14.88
N PHE A 41 5.21 -18.97 16.05
CA PHE A 41 5.22 -19.87 17.21
C PHE A 41 4.53 -21.23 16.96
N ALA A 42 3.69 -21.32 15.93
CA ALA A 42 3.05 -22.56 15.48
C ALA A 42 3.88 -23.32 14.44
N GLY A 43 5.14 -22.95 14.20
CA GLY A 43 6.03 -23.62 13.25
C GLY A 43 5.75 -23.34 11.77
N ARG A 44 4.82 -22.43 11.44
CA ARG A 44 4.47 -22.12 10.04
C ARG A 44 5.35 -20.99 9.51
N THR A 45 5.86 -21.16 8.29
CA THR A 45 6.52 -20.09 7.54
C THR A 45 5.47 -19.07 7.05
N VAL A 46 5.67 -17.81 7.39
CA VAL A 46 4.84 -16.68 6.96
C VAL A 46 5.67 -15.68 6.15
N SER A 47 5.07 -15.12 5.11
CA SER A 47 5.64 -14.01 4.32
C SER A 47 5.36 -12.69 5.02
N LEU A 48 6.38 -11.84 5.13
CA LEU A 48 6.31 -10.46 5.62
C LEU A 48 6.00 -9.45 4.50
N LEU A 49 5.95 -9.88 3.24
CA LEU A 49 5.72 -8.99 2.08
C LEU A 49 4.33 -8.38 2.07
N GLY A 50 3.34 -9.03 2.68
CA GLY A 50 1.99 -8.49 2.81
C GLY A 50 1.95 -7.15 3.53
N GLY A 51 2.75 -6.99 4.59
CA GLY A 51 2.88 -5.71 5.30
C GLY A 51 3.53 -4.62 4.45
N ALA A 52 4.56 -4.97 3.67
CA ALA A 52 5.20 -4.05 2.74
C ALA A 52 4.25 -3.61 1.62
N ALA A 53 3.48 -4.54 1.05
CA ALA A 53 2.48 -4.24 0.03
C ALA A 53 1.37 -3.31 0.55
N ALA A 54 0.88 -3.54 1.78
CA ALA A 54 -0.10 -2.66 2.42
C ALA A 54 0.47 -1.26 2.66
N GLY A 55 1.75 -1.16 3.05
CA GLY A 55 2.46 0.13 3.18
C GLY A 55 2.47 0.93 1.87
N VAL A 56 2.68 0.26 0.72
CA VAL A 56 2.59 0.91 -0.61
C VAL A 56 1.19 1.44 -0.88
N GLY A 57 0.15 0.63 -0.63
CA GLY A 57 -1.24 1.07 -0.81
C GLY A 57 -1.63 2.25 0.06
N ALA A 58 -1.16 2.29 1.31
CA ALA A 58 -1.45 3.36 2.26
C ALA A 58 -0.87 4.73 1.81
N VAL A 59 0.30 4.75 1.16
CA VAL A 59 0.92 5.99 0.68
C VAL A 59 0.49 6.38 -0.74
N ALA A 60 -0.10 5.47 -1.51
CA ALA A 60 -0.50 5.72 -2.90
C ALA A 60 -1.49 6.89 -3.02
N GLY A 61 -2.53 6.92 -2.18
CA GLY A 61 -3.54 7.99 -2.18
C GLY A 61 -2.94 9.38 -1.88
N PRO A 62 -2.23 9.58 -0.76
CA PRO A 62 -1.56 10.84 -0.44
C PRO A 62 -0.58 11.31 -1.52
N VAL A 63 0.20 10.40 -2.10
CA VAL A 63 1.17 10.73 -3.16
C VAL A 63 0.46 11.17 -4.44
N LEU A 64 -0.59 10.47 -4.88
CA LEU A 64 -1.37 10.91 -6.05
C LEU A 64 -2.07 12.25 -5.79
N ALA A 65 -2.64 12.44 -4.60
CA ALA A 65 -3.29 13.69 -4.23
C ALA A 65 -2.29 14.87 -4.30
N ALA A 66 -1.07 14.68 -3.77
CA ALA A 66 0.00 15.68 -3.84
C ALA A 66 0.46 15.94 -5.29
N ALA A 67 0.57 14.91 -6.12
CA ALA A 67 1.00 15.03 -7.52
C ALA A 67 -0.01 15.79 -8.40
N THR A 68 -1.29 15.78 -8.03
CA THR A 68 -2.37 16.47 -8.77
C THR A 68 -2.76 17.83 -8.17
N ALA A 69 -2.14 18.24 -7.07
CA ALA A 69 -2.46 19.50 -6.41
C ALA A 69 -1.86 20.70 -7.16
N PRO A 70 -2.61 21.80 -7.35
CA PRO A 70 -2.06 23.02 -7.93
C PRO A 70 -0.97 23.64 -7.03
N PRO A 71 0.04 24.32 -7.60
CA PRO A 71 1.12 24.93 -6.81
C PRO A 71 0.55 25.92 -5.80
N GLY A 72 0.93 25.76 -4.53
CA GLY A 72 0.43 26.58 -3.41
C GLY A 72 -0.72 25.97 -2.61
N ALA A 73 -1.25 24.80 -3.02
CA ALA A 73 -2.23 24.06 -2.23
C ALA A 73 -1.57 23.28 -1.08
N THR A 74 -1.09 23.98 -0.04
CA THR A 74 -0.82 23.33 1.24
C THR A 74 -2.16 23.02 1.91
N ARG A 75 -2.50 21.73 1.99
CA ARG A 75 -3.64 21.28 2.79
C ARG A 75 -3.27 21.50 4.26
N ALA A 76 -3.95 22.43 4.92
CA ALA A 76 -3.93 22.55 6.37
C ALA A 76 -4.31 21.19 6.96
N ALA A 77 -3.31 20.48 7.48
CA ALA A 77 -3.49 19.21 8.15
C ALA A 77 -3.99 19.50 9.57
N HIS A 78 -5.16 19.00 9.90
CA HIS A 78 -5.57 18.73 11.27
C HIS A 78 -6.46 17.50 11.34
#